data_AF-A0A2M8Z726-F1
#
_entry.id   AF-A0A2M8Z726-F1
#
_cell.length_a   1.000
_cell.length_b   1.000
_cell.length_c   1.000
_cell.angle_alpha   90.00
_cell.angle_beta   90.00
_cell.angle_gamma   90.00
#
_symmetry.space_group_name_H-M   'P 1'
#
loop_
_entity.id
_entity.type
_entity.pdbx_description
1 polymer ?
#
loop_
_entity_poly.entity_id
_entity_poly.type
_entity_poly.pdbx_seq_one_letter_code
_entity_poly.pdbx_strand_id
1 'polypeptide(L)'
;MDSIERYINDLMEKSTPDRPVWNIEKLLHGEKAGWNYIDGCMIKSILEMYAITGDLKYLDFADTFIDYRVRVDGTIDGYDVEERNIDNVNAGKTLFELYDLTGKEKYRKAIDLVYSQIGKMPRTKEGNFWHKNIYPNQVWLDGLYMCQPFYMEYETRFNQKENCGDIYLQFANVMKIMRDTETGLYYHAYDSSREMFWCDKVTGLSQNFWLRALGWYTMALLDTMDKSDPSDKESLKEMEAAFRDLIDSMLKYQDESGMWYQVVNLGGMDRNYLETSGSAIFSYAILKGVRLGYLPESYAGYGKRAFQGICETYLHLEEGDISLGGICLVAGLGGNERRNGTYDYYMSEPIVKDDAKGVGPFLLAYTEMRRTGWVYNQ
;
A
#
# COMPACT_ATOMS: atom_id res chain seq x y z
N MET A 1 6.26 0.30 28.12
CA MET A 1 6.12 -0.05 26.70
C MET A 1 4.76 0.47 26.28
N ASP A 2 4.70 1.21 25.18
CA ASP A 2 3.43 1.71 24.62
C ASP A 2 2.48 0.53 24.36
N SER A 3 1.18 0.66 24.65
CA SER A 3 0.20 -0.43 24.45
C SER A 3 0.14 -0.89 22.99
N ILE A 4 0.40 0.02 22.03
CA ILE A 4 0.53 -0.31 20.61
C ILE A 4 1.81 -1.11 20.35
N GLU A 5 2.93 -0.78 21.01
CA GLU A 5 4.16 -1.56 20.89
C GLU A 5 4.00 -2.98 21.45
N ARG A 6 3.17 -3.18 22.49
CA ARG A 6 2.81 -4.53 22.97
C ARG A 6 2.09 -5.32 21.89
N TYR A 7 1.12 -4.70 21.20
CA TYR A 7 0.42 -5.32 20.07
C TYR A 7 1.38 -5.71 18.94
N ILE A 8 2.33 -4.84 18.59
CA ILE A 8 3.35 -5.15 17.56
C ILE A 8 4.19 -6.37 17.97
N ASN A 9 4.65 -6.42 19.22
CA ASN A 9 5.45 -7.55 19.70
C ASN A 9 4.65 -8.84 19.67
N ASP A 10 3.38 -8.82 20.07
CA ASP A 10 2.50 -9.99 20.04
C ASP A 10 2.36 -10.55 18.60
N LEU A 11 2.18 -9.69 17.60
CA LEU A 11 2.14 -10.10 16.20
C LEU A 11 3.47 -10.71 15.72
N MET A 12 4.59 -10.10 16.07
CA MET A 12 5.92 -10.60 15.70
C MET A 12 6.20 -11.96 16.36
N GLU A 13 5.95 -12.10 17.66
CA GLU A 13 6.21 -13.33 18.42
C GLU A 13 5.38 -14.52 17.94
N LYS A 14 4.15 -14.28 17.48
CA LYS A 14 3.27 -15.34 16.95
C LYS A 14 3.54 -15.68 15.49
N SER A 15 4.37 -14.92 14.79
CA SER A 15 4.58 -15.05 13.35
C SER A 15 5.83 -15.83 12.98
N THR A 16 5.74 -16.56 11.88
CA THR A 16 6.89 -17.16 11.20
C THR A 16 6.85 -16.79 9.71
N PRO A 17 7.97 -16.86 8.97
CA PRO A 17 7.97 -16.55 7.54
C PRO A 17 6.96 -17.37 6.72
N ASP A 18 6.75 -18.64 7.07
CA ASP A 18 5.80 -19.53 6.40
C ASP A 18 4.35 -19.33 6.86
N ARG A 19 4.14 -18.85 8.09
CA ARG A 19 2.82 -18.67 8.71
C ARG A 19 2.79 -17.38 9.53
N PRO A 20 2.83 -16.21 8.88
CA PRO A 20 2.63 -14.95 9.57
C PRO A 20 1.17 -14.83 10.02
N VAL A 21 0.93 -14.40 11.27
CA VAL A 21 -0.44 -14.31 11.79
C VAL A 21 -1.28 -13.22 11.13
N TRP A 22 -0.62 -12.29 10.44
CA TRP A 22 -1.23 -11.18 9.72
C TRP A 22 -1.59 -11.48 8.26
N ASN A 23 -1.29 -12.67 7.73
CA ASN A 23 -1.71 -13.07 6.38
C ASN A 23 -2.98 -13.93 6.49
N ILE A 24 -4.10 -13.27 6.77
CA ILE A 24 -5.37 -13.92 7.08
C ILE A 24 -5.86 -14.77 5.92
N GLU A 25 -5.65 -14.31 4.67
CA GLU A 25 -5.98 -15.09 3.46
C GLU A 25 -5.31 -16.48 3.50
N LYS A 26 -3.99 -16.54 3.69
CA LYS A 26 -3.26 -17.82 3.70
C LYS A 26 -3.62 -18.69 4.89
N LEU A 27 -3.87 -18.10 6.06
CA LEU A 27 -4.30 -18.83 7.26
C LEU A 27 -5.66 -19.49 7.07
N LEU A 28 -6.64 -18.79 6.48
CA LEU A 28 -7.97 -19.34 6.21
C LEU A 28 -7.92 -20.54 5.25
N HIS A 29 -6.95 -20.55 4.33
CA HIS A 29 -6.71 -21.67 3.41
C HIS A 29 -5.78 -22.76 3.97
N GLY A 30 -5.20 -22.56 5.17
CA GLY A 30 -4.23 -23.49 5.75
C GLY A 30 -2.93 -23.61 4.95
N GLU A 31 -2.64 -22.61 4.11
CA GLU A 31 -1.51 -22.60 3.19
C GLU A 31 -0.28 -21.92 3.82
N LYS A 32 0.90 -22.26 3.30
CA LYS A 32 2.11 -21.49 3.60
C LYS A 32 2.09 -20.18 2.83
N ALA A 33 2.55 -19.11 3.46
CA ALA A 33 2.86 -17.87 2.76
C ALA A 33 4.05 -18.09 1.81
N GLY A 34 4.03 -17.42 0.66
CA GLY A 34 5.16 -17.29 -0.27
C GLY A 34 5.69 -15.85 -0.26
N TRP A 35 6.46 -15.46 -1.27
CA TRP A 35 6.81 -14.05 -1.47
C TRP A 35 5.57 -13.25 -1.92
N ASN A 36 5.18 -12.22 -1.17
CA ASN A 36 3.94 -11.48 -1.43
C ASN A 36 3.98 -10.06 -0.85
N TYR A 37 3.10 -9.19 -1.35
CA TYR A 37 3.04 -7.79 -0.93
C TYR A 37 2.55 -7.56 0.50
N ILE A 38 1.71 -8.46 1.04
CA ILE A 38 1.12 -8.33 2.38
C ILE A 38 2.24 -8.35 3.43
N ASP A 39 3.13 -9.34 3.33
CA ASP A 39 4.32 -9.43 4.16
C ASP A 39 5.27 -8.26 3.89
N GLY A 40 5.46 -7.87 2.63
CA GLY A 40 6.25 -6.70 2.27
C GLY A 40 5.80 -5.40 2.97
N CYS A 41 4.49 -5.15 3.02
CA CYS A 41 3.92 -4.01 3.74
C CYS A 41 4.15 -4.10 5.24
N MET A 42 3.95 -5.28 5.84
CA MET A 42 4.18 -5.48 7.27
C MET A 42 5.66 -5.28 7.63
N ILE A 43 6.57 -5.92 6.91
CA ILE A 43 8.02 -5.81 7.16
C ILE A 43 8.50 -4.38 6.96
N LYS A 44 8.00 -3.66 5.94
CA LYS A 44 8.33 -2.25 5.78
C LYS A 44 7.90 -1.42 7.00
N SER A 45 6.73 -1.69 7.56
CA SER A 45 6.27 -0.99 8.77
C SER A 45 7.10 -1.32 10.02
N ILE A 46 7.60 -2.55 10.14
CA ILE A 46 8.51 -2.97 11.22
C ILE A 46 9.88 -2.27 11.07
N LEU A 47 10.38 -2.11 9.84
CA LEU A 47 11.60 -1.34 9.59
C LEU A 47 11.42 0.15 9.96
N GLU A 48 10.25 0.75 9.70
CA GLU A 48 9.97 2.12 10.17
C GLU A 48 9.90 2.21 11.70
N MET A 49 9.43 1.16 12.39
CA MET A 49 9.50 1.07 13.85
C MET A 49 10.95 1.04 14.33
N TYR A 50 11.84 0.30 13.67
CA TYR A 50 13.28 0.36 13.94
C TYR A 50 13.81 1.79 13.73
N ALA A 51 13.46 2.46 12.63
CA ALA A 51 13.93 3.80 12.30
C ALA A 51 13.56 4.87 13.34
N ILE A 52 12.42 4.74 14.04
CA ILE A 52 12.01 5.70 15.09
C ILE A 52 12.46 5.31 16.51
N THR A 53 12.75 4.03 16.76
CA THR A 53 13.07 3.54 18.11
C THR A 53 14.54 3.20 18.32
N GLY A 54 15.24 2.77 17.27
CA GLY A 54 16.57 2.16 17.36
C GLY A 54 16.58 0.78 18.03
N ASP A 55 15.42 0.18 18.32
CA ASP A 55 15.34 -1.12 18.99
C ASP A 55 15.61 -2.25 17.99
N LEU A 56 16.74 -2.94 18.20
CA LEU A 56 17.24 -3.98 17.29
C LEU A 56 16.26 -5.13 17.08
N LYS A 57 15.33 -5.39 18.01
CA LYS A 57 14.35 -6.48 17.83
C LYS A 57 13.55 -6.35 16.53
N TYR A 58 13.24 -5.12 16.11
CA TYR A 58 12.48 -4.85 14.89
C TYR A 58 13.34 -5.15 13.65
N LEU A 59 14.61 -4.72 13.65
CA LEU A 59 15.55 -5.01 12.58
C LEU A 59 15.83 -6.51 12.49
N ASP A 60 16.13 -7.17 13.61
CA ASP A 60 16.42 -8.59 13.68
C ASP A 60 15.24 -9.42 13.17
N PHE A 61 14.01 -9.03 13.53
CA PHE A 61 12.79 -9.66 13.02
C PHE A 61 12.64 -9.48 11.51
N ALA A 62 12.74 -8.23 11.03
CA ALA A 62 12.58 -7.90 9.61
C ALA A 62 13.64 -8.60 8.74
N ASP A 63 14.90 -8.57 9.17
CA ASP A 63 16.00 -9.26 8.52
C ASP A 63 15.75 -10.76 8.50
N THR A 64 15.49 -11.40 9.64
CA THR A 64 15.22 -12.85 9.72
C THR A 64 14.07 -13.28 8.81
N PHE A 65 13.00 -12.48 8.75
CA PHE A 65 11.82 -12.80 7.96
C PHE A 65 12.10 -12.77 6.45
N ILE A 66 12.80 -11.75 5.97
CA ILE A 66 13.16 -11.63 4.54
C ILE A 66 14.32 -12.56 4.17
N ASP A 67 15.32 -12.68 5.04
CA ASP A 67 16.49 -13.56 4.89
C ASP A 67 16.08 -15.01 4.59
N TYR A 68 15.02 -15.48 5.24
CA TYR A 68 14.45 -16.82 5.06
C TYR A 68 14.10 -17.14 3.60
N ARG A 69 13.65 -16.15 2.83
CA ARG A 69 13.26 -16.33 1.41
C ARG A 69 14.36 -15.99 0.44
N VAL A 70 15.26 -15.08 0.80
CA VAL A 70 16.34 -14.63 -0.10
C VAL A 70 17.57 -15.54 0.02
N ARG A 71 17.85 -16.29 -1.03
CA ARG A 71 19.01 -17.18 -1.11
C ARG A 71 20.30 -16.40 -1.36
N VAL A 72 21.45 -17.03 -1.12
CA VAL A 72 22.79 -16.42 -1.24
C VAL A 72 23.08 -15.87 -2.66
N ASP A 73 22.50 -16.49 -3.68
CA ASP A 73 22.63 -16.06 -5.08
C ASP A 73 21.66 -14.92 -5.47
N GLY A 74 20.78 -14.49 -4.56
CA GLY A 74 19.77 -13.47 -4.81
C GLY A 74 18.44 -14.01 -5.34
N THR A 75 18.32 -15.32 -5.57
CA THR A 75 17.02 -15.92 -5.89
C THR A 75 16.10 -15.87 -4.68
N ILE A 76 14.79 -15.69 -4.92
CA ILE A 76 13.79 -15.51 -3.87
C ILE A 76 12.83 -16.71 -3.92
N ASP A 77 12.69 -17.40 -2.80
CA ASP A 77 11.75 -18.51 -2.67
C ASP A 77 10.29 -18.02 -2.78
N GLY A 78 9.54 -18.60 -3.72
CA GLY A 78 8.16 -18.21 -4.03
C GLY A 78 8.03 -16.98 -4.93
N TYR A 79 9.09 -16.56 -5.63
CA TYR A 79 9.05 -15.48 -6.62
C TYR A 79 9.44 -15.99 -8.01
N ASP A 80 8.59 -15.77 -9.00
CA ASP A 80 8.87 -16.04 -10.41
C ASP A 80 8.61 -14.80 -11.26
N VAL A 81 9.65 -14.35 -11.95
CA VAL A 81 9.64 -13.20 -12.85
C VAL A 81 8.66 -13.40 -14.02
N GLU A 82 8.42 -14.64 -14.45
CA GLU A 82 7.52 -14.94 -15.56
C GLU A 82 6.03 -14.88 -15.18
N GLU A 83 5.69 -14.87 -13.89
CA GLU A 83 4.31 -14.60 -13.44
C GLU A 83 3.85 -13.20 -13.83
N ARG A 84 4.78 -12.24 -13.91
CA ARG A 84 4.54 -10.82 -14.25
C ARG A 84 3.35 -10.27 -13.45
N ASN A 85 3.36 -10.58 -12.16
CA ASN A 85 2.40 -10.13 -11.18
C ASN A 85 3.00 -8.93 -10.44
N ILE A 86 2.41 -7.75 -10.63
CA ILE A 86 2.96 -6.51 -10.08
C ILE A 86 2.98 -6.51 -8.55
N ASP A 87 2.07 -7.25 -7.90
CA ASP A 87 2.01 -7.38 -6.44
C ASP A 87 3.32 -7.97 -5.88
N ASN A 88 3.94 -8.88 -6.61
CA ASN A 88 5.17 -9.54 -6.18
C ASN A 88 6.37 -8.58 -6.17
N VAL A 89 6.27 -7.39 -6.79
CA VAL A 89 7.34 -6.37 -6.76
C VAL A 89 7.40 -5.66 -5.41
N ASN A 90 6.25 -5.49 -4.74
CA ASN A 90 6.08 -4.60 -3.59
C ASN A 90 7.03 -4.94 -2.42
N ALA A 91 7.19 -6.22 -2.11
CA ALA A 91 8.07 -6.67 -1.02
C ALA A 91 9.55 -6.38 -1.30
N GLY A 92 9.93 -6.16 -2.56
CA GLY A 92 11.27 -5.77 -2.96
C GLY A 92 11.71 -4.43 -2.35
N LYS A 93 10.75 -3.57 -1.97
CA LYS A 93 11.04 -2.29 -1.28
C LYS A 93 11.80 -2.48 0.04
N THR A 94 11.54 -3.59 0.74
CA THR A 94 12.20 -3.90 2.01
C THR A 94 13.68 -4.23 1.84
N LEU A 95 14.07 -4.74 0.66
CA LEU A 95 15.44 -5.18 0.39
C LEU A 95 16.43 -4.02 0.34
N PHE A 96 16.00 -2.84 -0.13
CA PHE A 96 16.87 -1.65 -0.19
C PHE A 96 17.36 -1.25 1.20
N GLU A 97 16.42 -1.11 2.14
CA GLU A 97 16.72 -0.72 3.51
C GLU A 97 17.49 -1.82 4.26
N LEU A 98 17.10 -3.09 4.09
CA LEU A 98 17.85 -4.21 4.67
C LEU A 98 19.27 -4.31 4.10
N TYR A 99 19.47 -4.04 2.82
CA TYR A 99 20.81 -3.98 2.23
C TYR A 99 21.65 -2.87 2.86
N ASP A 100 21.09 -1.67 3.04
CA ASP A 100 21.79 -0.54 3.65
C ASP A 100 22.14 -0.81 5.13
N LEU A 101 21.24 -1.47 5.87
CA LEU A 101 21.41 -1.75 7.30
C LEU A 101 22.33 -2.96 7.59
N THR A 102 22.34 -3.96 6.72
CA THR A 102 23.05 -5.23 6.98
C THR A 102 24.27 -5.45 6.10
N GLY A 103 24.38 -4.77 4.95
CA GLY A 103 25.42 -4.98 3.95
C GLY A 103 25.36 -6.36 3.27
N LYS A 104 24.26 -7.11 3.41
CA LYS A 104 24.14 -8.44 2.81
C LYS A 104 23.95 -8.36 1.29
N GLU A 105 25.00 -8.72 0.55
CA GLU A 105 25.01 -8.74 -0.93
C GLU A 105 23.86 -9.55 -1.57
N LYS A 106 23.32 -10.55 -0.88
CA LYS A 106 22.17 -11.30 -1.40
C LYS A 106 20.92 -10.41 -1.57
N TYR A 107 20.74 -9.38 -0.75
CA TYR A 107 19.66 -8.42 -0.92
C TYR A 107 19.88 -7.55 -2.15
N ARG A 108 21.12 -7.13 -2.41
CA ARG A 108 21.44 -6.41 -3.65
C ARG A 108 21.10 -7.24 -4.89
N LYS A 109 21.47 -8.51 -4.92
CA LYS A 109 21.14 -9.41 -6.03
C LYS A 109 19.63 -9.66 -6.17
N ALA A 110 18.93 -9.77 -5.05
CA ALA A 110 17.47 -9.91 -5.04
C ALA A 110 16.76 -8.66 -5.58
N ILE A 111 17.28 -7.46 -5.29
CA ILE A 111 16.80 -6.20 -5.90
C ILE A 111 16.93 -6.25 -7.43
N ASP A 112 18.06 -6.71 -7.97
CA ASP A 112 18.23 -6.89 -9.43
C ASP A 112 17.24 -7.88 -10.02
N LEU A 113 17.00 -8.99 -9.31
CA LEU A 113 16.02 -9.98 -9.73
C LEU A 113 14.61 -9.39 -9.82
N VAL A 114 14.17 -8.64 -8.81
CA VAL A 114 12.85 -7.99 -8.80
C VAL A 114 12.76 -6.94 -9.91
N TYR A 115 13.81 -6.13 -10.12
CA TYR A 115 13.86 -5.16 -11.21
C TYR A 115 13.78 -5.83 -12.59
N SER A 116 14.35 -7.03 -12.76
CA SER A 116 14.27 -7.75 -14.03
C SER A 116 12.84 -8.09 -14.48
N GLN A 117 11.88 -8.18 -13.55
CA GLN A 117 10.45 -8.31 -13.89
C GLN A 117 9.89 -7.04 -14.53
N ILE A 118 10.31 -5.85 -14.08
CA ILE A 118 9.82 -4.57 -14.59
C ILE A 118 10.06 -4.46 -16.10
N GLY A 119 11.24 -4.86 -16.56
CA GLY A 119 11.57 -4.91 -17.99
C GLY A 119 10.76 -5.90 -18.82
N LYS A 120 10.02 -6.82 -18.17
CA LYS A 120 9.15 -7.83 -18.82
C LYS A 120 7.66 -7.57 -18.64
N MET A 121 7.28 -6.56 -17.85
CA MET A 121 5.87 -6.27 -17.58
C MET A 121 5.17 -5.86 -18.89
N PRO A 122 4.06 -6.52 -19.27
CA PRO A 122 3.26 -6.11 -20.42
C PRO A 122 2.56 -4.78 -20.11
N ARG A 123 2.19 -4.04 -21.14
CA ARG A 123 1.66 -2.67 -21.02
C ARG A 123 0.34 -2.49 -21.76
N THR A 124 -0.49 -1.59 -21.26
CA THR A 124 -1.65 -1.08 -21.99
C THR A 124 -1.20 -0.22 -23.17
N LYS A 125 -2.12 0.13 -24.08
CA LYS A 125 -1.81 1.02 -25.21
C LYS A 125 -1.39 2.44 -24.77
N GLU A 126 -1.78 2.86 -23.57
CA GLU A 126 -1.37 4.12 -22.97
C GLU A 126 0.04 4.08 -22.37
N GLY A 127 0.57 2.88 -22.08
CA GLY A 127 1.92 2.69 -21.56
C GLY A 127 1.99 2.24 -20.09
N ASN A 128 0.87 2.11 -19.39
CA ASN A 128 0.85 1.59 -18.02
C ASN A 128 1.09 0.08 -17.98
N PHE A 129 1.78 -0.40 -16.95
CA PHE A 129 1.89 -1.84 -16.72
C PHE A 129 0.51 -2.48 -16.52
N TRP A 130 0.33 -3.67 -17.06
CA TRP A 130 -0.78 -4.51 -16.65
C TRP A 130 -0.62 -4.86 -15.17
N HIS A 131 -1.73 -4.94 -14.45
CA HIS A 131 -1.70 -5.31 -13.05
C HIS A 131 -1.12 -6.72 -12.86
N LYS A 132 -1.54 -7.68 -13.69
CA LYS A 132 -0.97 -9.05 -13.74
C LYS A 132 -1.06 -9.61 -15.15
N ASN A 133 -0.24 -10.61 -15.47
CA ASN A 133 -0.37 -11.33 -16.75
C ASN A 133 -1.77 -11.93 -16.95
N ILE A 134 -2.44 -12.34 -15.86
CA ILE A 134 -3.81 -12.86 -15.87
C ILE A 134 -4.90 -11.77 -15.96
N TYR A 135 -4.52 -10.49 -15.86
CA TYR A 135 -5.40 -9.32 -16.00
C TYR A 135 -4.91 -8.46 -17.18
N PRO A 136 -5.04 -8.96 -18.43
CA PRO A 136 -4.54 -8.25 -19.59
C PRO A 136 -5.22 -6.90 -19.76
N ASN A 137 -4.43 -5.90 -20.18
CA ASN A 137 -4.86 -4.52 -20.45
C ASN A 137 -5.42 -3.75 -19.26
N GLN A 138 -5.29 -4.27 -18.04
CA GLN A 138 -5.89 -3.66 -16.85
C GLN A 138 -4.87 -2.91 -16.00
N VAL A 139 -5.22 -1.69 -15.62
CA VAL A 139 -4.49 -0.87 -14.63
C VAL A 139 -5.34 -0.79 -13.38
N TRP A 140 -4.80 -1.19 -12.24
CA TRP A 140 -5.43 -1.06 -10.94
C TRP A 140 -4.62 -0.06 -10.12
N LEU A 141 -5.27 0.80 -9.36
CA LEU A 141 -4.60 1.80 -8.52
C LEU A 141 -3.57 1.16 -7.58
N ASP A 142 -3.90 -0.01 -7.05
CA ASP A 142 -3.05 -0.87 -6.21
C ASP A 142 -1.68 -1.08 -6.84
N GLY A 143 -1.65 -1.41 -8.14
CA GLY A 143 -0.43 -1.73 -8.88
C GLY A 143 0.58 -0.59 -8.93
N LEU A 144 0.13 0.67 -8.79
CA LEU A 144 1.03 1.82 -8.73
C LEU A 144 1.87 1.77 -7.44
N TYR A 145 1.27 1.42 -6.31
CA TYR A 145 2.02 1.28 -5.05
C TYR A 145 2.92 0.06 -5.03
N MET A 146 2.47 -1.02 -5.68
CA MET A 146 3.23 -2.27 -5.71
C MET A 146 4.55 -2.13 -6.47
N CYS A 147 4.60 -1.27 -7.50
CA CYS A 147 5.78 -1.15 -8.37
C CYS A 147 6.47 0.20 -8.33
N GLN A 148 5.75 1.33 -8.39
CA GLN A 148 6.37 2.61 -8.74
C GLN A 148 7.39 3.11 -7.70
N PRO A 149 7.16 2.99 -6.37
CA PRO A 149 8.18 3.36 -5.40
C PRO A 149 9.44 2.48 -5.47
N PHE A 150 9.28 1.18 -5.72
CA PHE A 150 10.41 0.26 -5.94
C PHE A 150 11.19 0.65 -7.21
N TYR A 151 10.46 0.91 -8.30
CA TYR A 151 11.04 1.25 -9.59
C TYR A 151 11.83 2.55 -9.51
N MET A 152 11.26 3.59 -8.87
CA MET A 152 11.94 4.85 -8.65
C MET A 152 13.21 4.70 -7.82
N GLU A 153 13.13 3.96 -6.70
CA GLU A 153 14.30 3.74 -5.84
C GLU A 153 15.41 2.95 -6.55
N TYR A 154 15.05 1.99 -7.41
CA TYR A 154 16.04 1.30 -8.24
C TYR A 154 16.69 2.26 -9.26
N GLU A 155 15.88 3.03 -9.99
CA GLU A 155 16.35 3.95 -11.02
C GLU A 155 17.30 5.00 -10.45
N THR A 156 16.94 5.60 -9.31
CA THR A 156 17.75 6.64 -8.67
C THR A 156 19.05 6.08 -8.06
N ARG A 157 19.01 4.88 -7.48
CA ARG A 157 20.19 4.30 -6.83
C ARG A 157 21.15 3.59 -7.78
N PHE A 158 20.60 2.85 -8.75
CA PHE A 158 21.36 1.81 -9.45
C PHE A 158 21.30 1.90 -10.98
N ASN A 159 20.43 2.76 -11.55
CA ASN A 159 20.27 2.84 -13.00
C ASN A 159 20.36 4.27 -13.58
N GLN A 160 20.98 5.20 -12.85
CA GLN A 160 21.23 6.57 -13.32
C GLN A 160 19.96 7.29 -13.86
N LYS A 161 18.80 6.94 -13.29
CA LYS A 161 17.50 7.54 -13.62
C LYS A 161 17.04 7.34 -15.07
N GLU A 162 17.59 6.37 -15.79
CA GLU A 162 17.33 6.14 -17.21
C GLU A 162 15.83 6.04 -17.53
N ASN A 163 15.05 5.40 -16.64
CA ASN A 163 13.62 5.15 -16.85
C ASN A 163 12.69 5.94 -15.92
N CYS A 164 13.16 6.98 -15.21
CA CYS A 164 12.26 7.80 -14.37
C CYS A 164 11.12 8.44 -15.18
N GLY A 165 11.37 8.80 -16.46
CA GLY A 165 10.35 9.32 -17.36
C GLY A 165 9.17 8.36 -17.60
N ASP A 166 9.42 7.06 -17.61
CA ASP A 166 8.38 6.03 -17.73
C ASP A 166 7.49 6.00 -16.48
N ILE A 167 8.07 6.12 -15.29
CA ILE A 167 7.34 6.20 -14.03
C ILE A 167 6.36 7.39 -14.04
N TYR A 168 6.83 8.57 -14.43
CA TYR A 168 6.00 9.77 -14.50
C TYR A 168 4.86 9.63 -15.51
N LEU A 169 5.13 9.03 -16.68
CA LEU A 169 4.10 8.79 -17.69
C LEU A 169 2.97 7.88 -17.15
N GLN A 170 3.32 6.86 -16.37
CA GLN A 170 2.31 5.97 -15.78
C GLN A 170 1.40 6.68 -14.78
N PHE A 171 1.93 7.57 -13.94
CA PHE A 171 1.11 8.44 -13.09
C PHE A 171 0.25 9.39 -13.94
N ALA A 172 0.82 10.05 -14.95
CA ALA A 172 0.10 10.98 -15.83
C ALA A 172 -1.10 10.33 -16.52
N ASN A 173 -0.95 9.08 -16.98
CA ASN A 173 -2.04 8.33 -17.55
C ASN A 173 -3.16 8.02 -16.54
N VAL A 174 -2.80 7.61 -15.32
CA VAL A 174 -3.80 7.36 -14.25
C VAL A 174 -4.55 8.65 -13.89
N MET A 175 -3.85 9.77 -13.72
CA MET A 175 -4.43 11.10 -13.50
C MET A 175 -5.43 11.48 -14.58
N LYS A 176 -5.09 11.23 -15.84
CA LYS A 176 -5.92 11.58 -17.00
C LYS A 176 -7.14 10.68 -17.16
N ILE A 177 -7.01 9.39 -16.87
CA ILE A 177 -7.99 8.37 -17.26
C ILE A 177 -8.91 8.00 -16.10
N MET A 178 -8.33 7.81 -14.92
CA MET A 178 -9.02 7.16 -13.80
C MET A 178 -9.62 8.15 -12.80
N ARG A 179 -9.27 9.44 -12.91
CA ARG A 179 -9.85 10.49 -12.07
C ARG A 179 -11.25 10.85 -12.53
N ASP A 180 -12.18 10.85 -11.59
CA ASP A 180 -13.50 11.42 -11.75
C ASP A 180 -13.47 12.93 -11.51
N THR A 181 -13.94 13.71 -12.48
CA THR A 181 -13.86 15.18 -12.42
C THR A 181 -14.88 15.81 -11.48
N GLU A 182 -15.95 15.10 -11.12
CA GLU A 182 -17.01 15.61 -10.25
C GLU A 182 -16.60 15.50 -8.77
N THR A 183 -16.15 14.32 -8.36
CA THR A 183 -15.74 14.04 -6.97
C THR A 183 -14.28 14.38 -6.71
N GLY A 184 -13.42 14.28 -7.73
CA GLY A 184 -11.97 14.35 -7.62
C GLY A 184 -11.31 13.02 -7.21
N LEU A 185 -12.11 11.97 -6.99
CA LEU A 185 -11.65 10.63 -6.63
C LEU A 185 -11.21 9.83 -7.86
N TYR A 186 -10.61 8.66 -7.63
CA TYR A 186 -10.11 7.77 -8.67
C TYR A 186 -10.79 6.40 -8.61
N TYR A 187 -11.27 5.93 -9.75
CA TYR A 187 -11.87 4.60 -9.84
C TYR A 187 -10.82 3.51 -9.56
N HIS A 188 -11.23 2.40 -8.93
CA HIS A 188 -10.32 1.31 -8.54
C HIS A 188 -9.49 0.77 -9.72
N ALA A 189 -10.12 0.51 -10.86
CA ALA A 189 -9.43 -0.01 -12.03
C ALA A 189 -9.93 0.53 -13.36
N TYR A 190 -9.09 0.33 -14.37
CA TYR A 190 -9.29 0.66 -15.77
C TYR A 190 -8.92 -0.54 -16.64
N ASP A 191 -9.77 -0.90 -17.60
CA ASP A 191 -9.46 -1.82 -18.70
C ASP A 191 -9.32 -1.06 -20.02
N SER A 192 -8.09 -1.02 -20.54
CA SER A 192 -7.75 -0.32 -21.79
C SER A 192 -8.38 -0.94 -23.04
N SER A 193 -8.68 -2.25 -22.99
CA SER A 193 -9.40 -2.96 -24.06
C SER A 193 -10.91 -2.74 -23.99
N ARG A 194 -11.43 -2.41 -22.80
CA ARG A 194 -12.86 -2.29 -22.46
C ARG A 194 -13.65 -3.59 -22.65
N GLU A 195 -12.96 -4.73 -22.66
CA GLU A 195 -13.56 -6.04 -22.86
C GLU A 195 -14.15 -6.58 -21.55
N MET A 196 -13.51 -6.31 -20.42
CA MET A 196 -13.92 -6.81 -19.12
C MET A 196 -15.35 -6.42 -18.78
N PHE A 197 -16.11 -7.39 -18.25
CA PHE A 197 -17.54 -7.23 -18.00
C PHE A 197 -17.85 -6.22 -16.88
N TRP A 198 -16.90 -5.96 -15.98
CA TRP A 198 -17.06 -5.02 -14.87
C TRP A 198 -16.84 -3.56 -15.29
N CYS A 199 -16.21 -3.32 -16.44
CA CYS A 199 -15.82 -1.98 -16.86
C CYS A 199 -16.91 -1.32 -17.71
N ASP A 200 -17.00 0.02 -17.59
CA ASP A 200 -17.79 0.81 -18.51
C ASP A 200 -17.26 0.69 -19.94
N LYS A 201 -18.16 0.60 -20.93
CA LYS A 201 -17.79 0.33 -22.32
C LYS A 201 -17.30 1.57 -23.09
N VAL A 202 -17.49 2.76 -22.53
CA VAL A 202 -17.04 4.03 -23.11
C VAL A 202 -15.75 4.52 -22.46
N THR A 203 -15.60 4.37 -21.15
CA THR A 203 -14.44 4.86 -20.40
C THR A 203 -13.43 3.75 -20.12
N GLY A 204 -13.88 2.51 -19.94
CA GLY A 204 -13.07 1.38 -19.46
C GLY A 204 -12.92 1.35 -17.93
N LEU A 205 -13.60 2.23 -17.19
CA LEU A 205 -13.43 2.36 -15.74
C LEU A 205 -14.32 1.38 -14.97
N SER A 206 -13.86 0.99 -13.78
CA SER A 206 -14.69 0.34 -12.76
C SER A 206 -15.73 1.30 -12.19
N GLN A 207 -16.67 0.81 -11.37
CA GLN A 207 -17.85 1.59 -10.98
C GLN A 207 -17.71 2.43 -9.70
N ASN A 208 -16.75 2.10 -8.83
CA ASN A 208 -16.72 2.63 -7.46
C ASN A 208 -15.32 3.13 -7.04
N PHE A 209 -15.33 4.02 -6.05
CA PHE A 209 -14.16 4.60 -5.40
C PHE A 209 -13.84 3.82 -4.13
N TRP A 210 -13.08 2.74 -4.29
CA TRP A 210 -12.69 1.89 -3.18
C TRP A 210 -11.57 2.53 -2.34
N LEU A 211 -11.79 2.63 -1.02
CA LEU A 211 -10.93 3.37 -0.10
C LEU A 211 -9.47 2.87 -0.13
N ARG A 212 -9.22 1.56 -0.05
CA ARG A 212 -7.85 1.05 -0.02
C ARG A 212 -7.12 1.25 -1.35
N ALA A 213 -7.81 1.12 -2.49
CA ALA A 213 -7.21 1.44 -3.80
C ALA A 213 -6.79 2.91 -3.89
N LEU A 214 -7.62 3.85 -3.42
CA LEU A 214 -7.26 5.26 -3.30
C LEU A 214 -6.09 5.48 -2.34
N GLY A 215 -6.07 4.76 -1.22
CA GLY A 215 -4.97 4.77 -0.28
C GLY A 215 -3.66 4.36 -0.95
N TRP A 216 -3.64 3.22 -1.65
CA TRP A 216 -2.46 2.76 -2.36
C TRP A 216 -1.97 3.76 -3.39
N TYR A 217 -2.86 4.34 -4.19
CA TYR A 217 -2.47 5.38 -5.14
C TYR A 217 -1.87 6.61 -4.45
N THR A 218 -2.42 7.01 -3.30
CA THR A 218 -1.90 8.12 -2.47
C THR A 218 -0.49 7.82 -1.97
N MET A 219 -0.23 6.62 -1.46
CA MET A 219 1.12 6.21 -1.06
C MET A 219 2.05 6.05 -2.26
N ALA A 220 1.54 5.61 -3.42
CA ALA A 220 2.33 5.49 -4.62
C ALA A 220 2.86 6.86 -5.05
N LEU A 221 2.01 7.90 -5.06
CA LEU A 221 2.45 9.28 -5.31
C LEU A 221 3.50 9.70 -4.29
N LEU A 222 3.18 9.60 -2.99
CA LEU A 222 4.03 10.11 -1.91
C LEU A 222 5.39 9.41 -1.85
N ASP A 223 5.42 8.07 -1.83
CA ASP A 223 6.65 7.31 -1.69
C ASP A 223 7.48 7.34 -2.98
N THR A 224 6.86 7.45 -4.15
CA THR A 224 7.63 7.66 -5.39
C THR A 224 8.29 9.05 -5.39
N MET A 225 7.59 10.10 -4.96
CA MET A 225 8.18 11.43 -4.80
C MET A 225 9.33 11.42 -3.76
N ASP A 226 9.15 10.73 -2.63
CA ASP A 226 10.16 10.59 -1.57
C ASP A 226 11.43 9.84 -2.04
N LYS A 227 11.28 8.90 -2.98
CA LYS A 227 12.40 8.11 -3.56
C LYS A 227 13.03 8.72 -4.81
N SER A 228 12.44 9.79 -5.33
CA SER A 228 12.95 10.48 -6.52
C SER A 228 14.19 11.32 -6.22
N ASP A 229 14.93 11.69 -7.27
CA ASP A 229 16.09 12.56 -7.10
C ASP A 229 15.64 14.03 -6.97
N PRO A 230 16.24 14.85 -6.08
CA PRO A 230 15.87 16.26 -5.92
C PRO A 230 15.91 17.09 -7.22
N SER A 231 16.70 16.69 -8.22
CA SER A 231 16.74 17.33 -9.54
C SER A 231 15.48 17.11 -10.38
N ASP A 232 14.61 16.15 -10.03
CA ASP A 232 13.36 15.85 -10.72
C ASP A 232 12.21 16.78 -10.33
N LYS A 233 12.46 17.82 -9.54
CA LYS A 233 11.44 18.73 -9.01
C LYS A 233 10.42 19.22 -10.04
N GLU A 234 10.85 19.49 -11.27
CA GLU A 234 9.93 19.90 -12.33
C GLU A 234 9.01 18.76 -12.78
N SER A 235 9.57 17.56 -12.98
CA SER A 235 8.85 16.35 -13.39
C SER A 235 7.83 15.89 -12.34
N LEU A 236 8.07 16.21 -11.07
CA LEU A 236 7.21 15.81 -9.96
C LEU A 236 6.03 16.76 -9.71
N LYS A 237 6.00 17.94 -10.32
CA LYS A 237 4.95 18.95 -10.04
C LYS A 237 3.54 18.41 -10.26
N GLU A 238 3.33 17.63 -11.32
CA GLU A 238 2.02 17.04 -11.60
C GLU A 238 1.64 16.00 -10.54
N MET A 239 2.60 15.20 -10.06
CA MET A 239 2.37 14.23 -8.99
C MET A 239 2.11 14.91 -7.65
N GLU A 240 2.85 15.97 -7.32
CA GLU A 240 2.65 16.77 -6.10
C GLU A 240 1.25 17.41 -6.11
N ALA A 241 0.85 17.99 -7.24
CA ALA A 241 -0.49 18.55 -7.43
C ALA A 241 -1.56 17.47 -7.28
N ALA A 242 -1.39 16.30 -7.90
CA ALA A 242 -2.36 15.22 -7.80
C ALA A 242 -2.45 14.61 -6.41
N PHE A 243 -1.34 14.54 -5.68
CA PHE A 243 -1.32 14.13 -4.27
C PHE A 243 -2.17 15.09 -3.43
N ARG A 244 -1.90 16.39 -3.53
CA ARG A 244 -2.67 17.40 -2.79
C ARG A 244 -4.14 17.40 -3.18
N ASP A 245 -4.44 17.38 -4.48
CA ASP A 245 -5.82 17.39 -4.99
C ASP A 245 -6.61 16.15 -4.53
N LEU A 246 -5.96 14.98 -4.45
CA LEU A 246 -6.58 13.77 -3.93
C LEU A 246 -6.84 13.87 -2.43
N ILE A 247 -5.88 14.37 -1.64
CA ILE A 247 -6.11 14.62 -0.21
C ILE A 247 -7.29 15.59 -0.03
N ASP A 248 -7.30 16.72 -0.74
CA ASP A 248 -8.42 17.69 -0.69
C ASP A 248 -9.77 17.07 -1.06
N SER A 249 -9.79 16.16 -2.03
CA SER A 249 -11.00 15.45 -2.43
C SER A 249 -11.46 14.48 -1.34
N MET A 250 -10.53 13.73 -0.74
CA MET A 250 -10.81 12.79 0.36
C MET A 250 -11.29 13.49 1.62
N LEU A 251 -10.77 14.67 1.96
CA LEU A 251 -11.17 15.42 3.15
C LEU A 251 -12.65 15.82 3.14
N LYS A 252 -13.28 15.94 1.97
CA LYS A 252 -14.73 16.18 1.83
C LYS A 252 -15.58 15.00 2.32
N TYR A 253 -14.98 13.81 2.39
CA TYR A 253 -15.64 12.55 2.76
C TYR A 253 -15.12 11.96 4.08
N GLN A 254 -14.34 12.71 4.86
CA GLN A 254 -13.91 12.27 6.19
C GLN A 254 -15.12 12.25 7.12
N ASP A 255 -15.38 11.10 7.74
CA ASP A 255 -16.45 10.89 8.70
C ASP A 255 -16.17 11.65 10.02
N GLU A 256 -17.19 11.83 10.86
CA GLU A 256 -17.05 12.51 12.16
C GLU A 256 -16.07 11.79 13.11
N SER A 257 -15.94 10.47 12.99
CA SER A 257 -14.92 9.67 13.66
C SER A 257 -13.49 10.01 13.23
N GLY A 258 -13.32 10.68 12.08
CA GLY A 258 -12.03 10.90 11.42
C GLY A 258 -11.66 9.81 10.41
N MET A 259 -12.39 8.70 10.36
CA MET A 259 -12.17 7.60 9.40
C MET A 259 -12.84 7.88 8.05
N TRP A 260 -12.69 6.93 7.11
CA TRP A 260 -13.41 6.93 5.83
C TRP A 260 -14.13 5.59 5.61
N TYR A 261 -15.18 5.65 4.80
CA TYR A 261 -15.98 4.49 4.40
C TYR A 261 -15.30 3.67 3.29
N GLN A 262 -15.54 2.35 3.28
CA GLN A 262 -15.04 1.39 2.29
C GLN A 262 -15.30 1.84 0.84
N VAL A 263 -16.51 2.30 0.54
CA VAL A 263 -16.79 3.06 -0.70
C VAL A 263 -16.96 4.53 -0.33
N VAL A 264 -15.98 5.35 -0.70
CA VAL A 264 -15.71 6.66 -0.08
C VAL A 264 -16.86 7.64 -0.23
N ASN A 265 -17.43 7.75 -1.42
CA ASN A 265 -18.46 8.74 -1.73
C ASN A 265 -19.88 8.33 -1.31
N LEU A 266 -20.05 7.11 -0.78
CA LEU A 266 -21.35 6.56 -0.39
C LEU A 266 -21.45 6.34 1.13
N GLY A 267 -20.79 7.19 1.91
CA GLY A 267 -20.88 7.16 3.37
C GLY A 267 -22.32 7.24 3.87
N GLY A 268 -22.65 6.45 4.90
CA GLY A 268 -24.01 6.35 5.46
C GLY A 268 -25.01 5.53 4.64
N MET A 269 -24.62 5.00 3.47
CA MET A 269 -25.44 4.04 2.73
C MET A 269 -25.46 2.68 3.45
N ASP A 270 -26.59 1.96 3.35
CA ASP A 270 -26.78 0.66 4.02
C ASP A 270 -25.63 -0.32 3.71
N ARG A 271 -25.13 -1.00 4.75
CA ARG A 271 -23.96 -1.91 4.74
C ARG A 271 -22.58 -1.27 4.50
N ASN A 272 -22.47 0.01 4.15
CA ASN A 272 -21.17 0.67 4.13
C ASN A 272 -20.61 0.74 5.54
N TYR A 273 -19.30 0.76 5.66
CA TYR A 273 -18.62 0.73 6.95
C TYR A 273 -17.33 1.53 6.91
N LEU A 274 -16.97 2.11 8.06
CA LEU A 274 -15.69 2.74 8.27
C LEU A 274 -14.60 1.67 8.20
N GLU A 275 -13.65 1.83 7.28
CA GLU A 275 -12.67 0.80 6.94
C GLU A 275 -11.27 1.22 7.38
N THR A 276 -10.60 0.33 8.11
CA THR A 276 -9.35 0.60 8.82
C THR A 276 -8.16 0.78 7.88
N SER A 277 -7.99 -0.09 6.89
CA SER A 277 -6.76 -0.11 6.10
C SER A 277 -6.55 1.18 5.32
N GLY A 278 -7.54 1.62 4.56
CA GLY A 278 -7.40 2.84 3.79
C GLY A 278 -7.44 4.09 4.67
N SER A 279 -8.18 4.09 5.79
CA SER A 279 -8.12 5.18 6.77
C SER A 279 -6.71 5.33 7.36
N ALA A 280 -6.05 4.21 7.67
CA ALA A 280 -4.67 4.19 8.14
C ALA A 280 -3.70 4.70 7.07
N ILE A 281 -3.90 4.29 5.81
CA ILE A 281 -3.09 4.80 4.69
C ILE A 281 -3.23 6.32 4.57
N PHE A 282 -4.44 6.87 4.62
CA PHE A 282 -4.64 8.32 4.53
C PHE A 282 -4.08 9.06 5.75
N SER A 283 -4.18 8.48 6.95
CA SER A 283 -3.49 9.02 8.13
C SER A 283 -1.98 9.12 7.90
N TYR A 284 -1.35 8.01 7.49
CA TYR A 284 0.08 7.96 7.16
C TYR A 284 0.45 9.00 6.09
N ALA A 285 -0.26 8.98 4.96
CA ALA A 285 0.08 9.82 3.81
C ALA A 285 -0.06 11.31 4.14
N ILE A 286 -1.09 11.71 4.88
CA ILE A 286 -1.26 13.10 5.31
C ILE A 286 -0.12 13.51 6.24
N LEU A 287 0.19 12.71 7.27
CA LEU A 287 1.21 13.06 8.25
C LEU A 287 2.62 13.08 7.64
N LYS A 288 2.97 12.07 6.85
CA LYS A 288 4.24 12.03 6.12
C LYS A 288 4.31 13.15 5.07
N GLY A 289 3.21 13.44 4.37
CA GLY A 289 3.12 14.53 3.41
C GLY A 289 3.39 15.90 4.05
N VAL A 290 2.89 16.13 5.27
CA VAL A 290 3.23 17.32 6.07
C VAL A 290 4.70 17.33 6.46
N ARG A 291 5.22 16.21 7.00
CA ARG A 291 6.62 16.08 7.42
C ARG A 291 7.61 16.34 6.28
N LEU A 292 7.29 15.89 5.07
CA LEU A 292 8.11 16.08 3.87
C LEU A 292 7.87 17.43 3.16
N GLY A 293 6.89 18.21 3.61
CA GLY A 293 6.58 19.53 3.06
C GLY A 293 5.73 19.54 1.79
N TYR A 294 5.14 18.40 1.40
CA TYR A 294 4.18 18.31 0.30
C TYR A 294 2.78 18.82 0.70
N LEU A 295 2.48 18.86 1.99
CA LEU A 295 1.26 19.43 2.55
C LEU A 295 1.57 20.52 3.58
N PRO A 296 0.75 21.57 3.70
CA PRO A 296 0.85 22.54 4.80
C PRO A 296 0.60 21.88 6.16
N GLU A 297 1.24 22.41 7.22
CA GLU A 297 1.08 21.93 8.61
C GLU A 297 -0.37 21.84 9.08
N SER A 298 -1.26 22.69 8.55
CA SER A 298 -2.70 22.65 8.86
C SER A 298 -3.37 21.32 8.51
N TYR A 299 -2.77 20.50 7.65
CA TYR A 299 -3.29 19.19 7.28
C TYR A 299 -3.06 18.13 8.35
N ALA A 300 -2.07 18.31 9.24
CA ALA A 300 -1.70 17.31 10.24
C ALA A 300 -2.87 16.92 11.15
N GLY A 301 -3.78 17.87 11.43
CA GLY A 301 -4.99 17.62 12.22
C GLY A 301 -5.90 16.53 11.62
N TYR A 302 -6.04 16.49 10.29
CA TYR A 302 -6.87 15.48 9.62
C TYR A 302 -6.28 14.08 9.74
N GLY A 303 -4.95 13.96 9.56
CA GLY A 303 -4.24 12.69 9.70
C GLY A 303 -4.24 12.15 11.14
N LYS A 304 -4.08 13.05 12.13
CA LYS A 304 -4.17 12.71 13.57
C LYS A 304 -5.56 12.20 13.94
N ARG A 305 -6.63 12.88 13.50
CA ARG A 305 -8.01 12.44 13.73
C ARG A 305 -8.29 11.08 13.12
N ALA A 306 -7.80 10.82 11.91
CA ALA A 306 -7.96 9.50 11.28
C ALA A 306 -7.30 8.38 12.08
N PHE A 307 -6.08 8.61 12.58
CA PHE A 307 -5.40 7.64 13.44
C PHE A 307 -6.18 7.38 14.74
N GLN A 308 -6.61 8.46 15.40
CA GLN A 308 -7.37 8.39 16.65
C GLN A 308 -8.72 7.68 16.45
N GLY A 309 -9.43 7.98 15.36
CA GLY A 309 -10.69 7.32 15.01
C GLY A 309 -10.53 5.81 14.83
N ILE A 310 -9.43 5.36 14.20
CA ILE A 310 -9.11 3.93 14.11
C ILE A 310 -8.90 3.32 15.50
N CYS A 311 -8.11 3.98 16.34
CA CYS A 311 -7.85 3.51 17.70
C CYS A 311 -9.15 3.39 18.51
N GLU A 312 -10.02 4.39 18.44
CA GLU A 312 -11.28 4.43 19.19
C GLU A 312 -12.32 3.42 18.67
N THR A 313 -12.31 3.13 17.36
CA THR A 313 -13.33 2.30 16.72
C THR A 313 -12.95 0.81 16.71
N TYR A 314 -11.68 0.48 16.45
CA TYR A 314 -11.28 -0.88 16.07
C TYR A 314 -10.03 -1.42 16.77
N LEU A 315 -9.32 -0.62 17.56
CA LEU A 315 -8.15 -1.10 18.29
C LEU A 315 -8.55 -1.57 19.69
N HIS A 316 -8.36 -2.86 19.94
CA HIS A 316 -8.53 -3.46 21.25
C HIS A 316 -7.17 -3.85 21.79
N LEU A 317 -6.86 -3.46 23.03
CA LEU A 317 -5.55 -3.68 23.67
C LEU A 317 -5.66 -4.35 25.05
N GLU A 318 -6.84 -4.84 25.42
CA GLU A 318 -7.09 -5.51 26.70
C GLU A 318 -6.42 -6.90 26.73
N GLU A 319 -5.98 -7.35 27.92
CA GLU A 319 -5.37 -8.68 28.05
C GLU A 319 -6.36 -9.77 27.63
N GLY A 320 -5.99 -10.54 26.60
CA GLY A 320 -6.85 -11.60 26.03
C GLY A 320 -7.66 -11.18 24.79
N ASP A 321 -7.74 -9.88 24.46
CA ASP A 321 -8.34 -9.34 23.24
C ASP A 321 -7.50 -8.18 22.68
N ILE A 322 -6.27 -8.51 22.26
CA ILE A 322 -5.39 -7.58 21.56
C ILE A 322 -5.60 -7.79 20.06
N SER A 323 -6.23 -6.82 19.38
CA SER A 323 -6.52 -6.90 17.95
C SER A 323 -6.81 -5.55 17.31
N LEU A 324 -6.61 -5.45 15.99
CA LEU A 324 -7.06 -4.35 15.14
C LEU A 324 -8.11 -4.85 14.15
N GLY A 325 -9.36 -4.39 14.30
CA GLY A 325 -10.48 -4.74 13.44
C GLY A 325 -10.75 -3.80 12.26
N GLY A 326 -11.88 -4.00 11.59
CA GLY A 326 -12.38 -3.10 10.54
C GLY A 326 -11.64 -3.20 9.20
N ILE A 327 -10.90 -4.28 8.95
CA ILE A 327 -10.04 -4.41 7.78
C ILE A 327 -10.76 -5.20 6.69
N CYS A 328 -10.91 -4.63 5.50
CA CYS A 328 -11.37 -5.38 4.33
C CYS A 328 -10.30 -6.42 3.95
N LEU A 329 -10.61 -7.73 3.99
CA LEU A 329 -9.63 -8.80 3.75
C LEU A 329 -9.03 -8.73 2.35
N VAL A 330 -9.88 -8.60 1.34
CA VAL A 330 -9.52 -8.59 -0.07
C VAL A 330 -10.61 -7.85 -0.86
N ALA A 331 -10.23 -7.22 -1.96
CA ALA A 331 -11.16 -6.84 -3.02
C ALA A 331 -10.40 -6.81 -4.34
N GLY A 332 -11.09 -7.04 -5.45
CA GLY A 332 -10.52 -7.07 -6.78
C GLY A 332 -11.61 -7.14 -7.85
N LEU A 333 -11.21 -7.18 -9.11
CA LEU A 333 -12.15 -7.19 -10.24
C LEU A 333 -11.90 -8.38 -11.14
N GLY A 334 -12.96 -8.86 -11.81
CA GLY A 334 -12.87 -10.03 -12.68
C GLY A 334 -12.55 -11.31 -11.91
N GLY A 335 -11.67 -12.14 -12.48
CA GLY A 335 -11.34 -13.48 -11.95
C GLY A 335 -12.49 -14.48 -12.15
N ASN A 336 -12.26 -15.72 -11.70
CA ASN A 336 -13.21 -16.83 -11.86
C ASN A 336 -14.53 -16.59 -11.12
N GLU A 337 -14.51 -15.84 -10.03
CA GLU A 337 -15.68 -15.48 -9.22
C GLU A 337 -16.51 -14.35 -9.83
N ARG A 338 -16.08 -13.81 -10.98
CA ARG A 338 -16.78 -12.74 -11.71
C ARG A 338 -17.09 -11.51 -10.85
N ARG A 339 -16.11 -11.08 -10.06
CA ARG A 339 -16.19 -9.87 -9.23
C ARG A 339 -16.46 -8.66 -10.11
N ASN A 340 -17.64 -8.07 -9.95
CA ASN A 340 -18.22 -7.11 -10.89
C ASN A 340 -17.96 -5.64 -10.52
N GLY A 341 -17.37 -5.38 -9.35
CA GLY A 341 -17.05 -4.03 -8.90
C GLY A 341 -18.25 -3.18 -8.53
N THR A 342 -19.43 -3.76 -8.31
CA THR A 342 -20.61 -3.02 -7.80
C THR A 342 -20.45 -2.69 -6.33
N TYR A 343 -21.29 -1.78 -5.83
CA TYR A 343 -21.35 -1.48 -4.39
C TYR A 343 -21.55 -2.75 -3.56
N ASP A 344 -22.56 -3.57 -3.91
CA ASP A 344 -22.86 -4.82 -3.22
C ASP A 344 -21.69 -5.79 -3.19
N TYR A 345 -20.87 -5.81 -4.24
CA TYR A 345 -19.65 -6.61 -4.27
C TYR A 345 -18.65 -6.13 -3.21
N TYR A 346 -18.33 -4.83 -3.15
CA TYR A 346 -17.43 -4.32 -2.10
C TYR A 346 -17.97 -4.52 -0.68
N MET A 347 -19.31 -4.54 -0.51
CA MET A 347 -19.96 -4.84 0.77
C MET A 347 -20.06 -6.34 1.08
N SER A 348 -19.74 -7.20 0.11
CA SER A 348 -19.73 -8.66 0.29
C SER A 348 -18.38 -9.18 0.78
N GLU A 349 -17.32 -8.38 0.62
CA GLU A 349 -15.98 -8.78 1.01
C GLU A 349 -15.83 -8.91 2.53
N PRO A 350 -15.08 -9.91 3.03
CA PRO A 350 -14.94 -10.13 4.46
C PRO A 350 -14.28 -8.96 5.19
N ILE A 351 -14.80 -8.64 6.38
CA ILE A 351 -14.18 -7.71 7.33
C ILE A 351 -13.50 -8.56 8.41
N VAL A 352 -12.19 -8.36 8.58
CA VAL A 352 -11.34 -9.20 9.44
C VAL A 352 -10.57 -8.35 10.46
N LYS A 353 -9.91 -9.06 11.38
CA LYS A 353 -8.94 -8.50 12.32
C LYS A 353 -7.52 -8.88 11.89
N ASP A 354 -6.56 -8.02 12.25
CA ASP A 354 -5.11 -8.27 12.20
C ASP A 354 -4.50 -8.59 10.83
N ASP A 355 -5.23 -8.38 9.72
CA ASP A 355 -4.67 -8.54 8.38
C ASP A 355 -3.67 -7.42 8.06
N ALA A 356 -2.49 -7.79 7.54
CA ALA A 356 -1.39 -6.85 7.32
C ALA A 356 -1.69 -5.76 6.27
N LYS A 357 -2.72 -5.92 5.43
CA LYS A 357 -3.20 -4.83 4.56
C LYS A 357 -3.73 -3.65 5.38
N GLY A 358 -4.22 -3.88 6.60
CA GLY A 358 -4.60 -2.83 7.54
C GLY A 358 -3.55 -2.56 8.62
N VAL A 359 -2.94 -3.62 9.18
CA VAL A 359 -1.94 -3.48 10.26
C VAL A 359 -0.69 -2.75 9.77
N GLY A 360 -0.15 -3.08 8.60
CA GLY A 360 1.04 -2.43 8.06
C GLY A 360 0.84 -0.90 7.93
N PRO A 361 -0.21 -0.42 7.24
CA PRO A 361 -0.53 1.00 7.19
C PRO A 361 -0.80 1.64 8.56
N PHE A 362 -1.46 0.93 9.48
CA PHE A 362 -1.67 1.44 10.84
C PHE A 362 -0.34 1.70 11.55
N LEU A 363 0.62 0.79 11.40
CA LEU A 363 1.97 0.94 11.96
C LEU A 363 2.75 2.09 11.30
N LEU A 364 2.64 2.24 9.98
CA LEU A 364 3.22 3.40 9.28
C LEU A 364 2.62 4.72 9.77
N ALA A 365 1.31 4.79 9.97
CA ALA A 365 0.66 5.97 10.54
C ALA A 365 1.11 6.22 11.99
N TYR A 366 1.23 5.16 12.78
CA TYR A 366 1.72 5.24 14.16
C TYR A 366 3.16 5.77 14.23
N THR A 367 4.06 5.38 13.32
CA THR A 367 5.42 5.94 13.32
C THR A 367 5.43 7.43 13.02
N GLU A 368 4.58 7.90 12.10
CA GLU A 368 4.41 9.33 11.84
C GLU A 368 3.80 10.06 13.05
N MET A 369 2.81 9.47 13.74
CA MET A 369 2.27 10.02 14.99
C MET A 369 3.37 10.20 16.04
N ARG A 370 4.21 9.17 16.25
CA ARG A 370 5.34 9.19 17.18
C ARG A 370 6.36 10.28 16.83
N ARG A 371 6.63 10.53 15.54
CA ARG A 371 7.50 11.64 15.09
C ARG A 371 6.96 13.02 15.47
N THR A 372 5.66 13.18 15.67
CA THR A 372 5.05 14.43 16.18
C THR A 372 5.14 14.60 17.70
N GLY A 373 5.73 13.65 18.42
CA GLY A 373 5.75 13.62 19.89
C GLY A 373 4.47 13.09 20.52
N TRP A 374 3.56 12.52 19.73
CA TRP A 374 2.35 11.89 20.25
C TRP A 374 2.69 10.57 20.96
N VAL A 375 1.99 10.31 22.07
CA VAL A 375 2.06 9.09 22.85
C VAL A 375 0.64 8.59 23.08
N TYR A 376 0.41 7.29 22.90
CA TYR A 376 -0.89 6.72 23.18
C TYR A 376 -1.13 6.67 24.70
N ASN A 377 -2.15 7.39 25.15
CA ASN A 377 -2.54 7.48 26.57
C ASN A 377 -3.92 6.83 26.74
N GLN A 378 -3.99 5.49 26.73
CA GLN A 378 -5.14 4.73 27.23
C GLN A 378 -4.65 3.53 28.03
#